data_AF-A0A9J7K858-F1
#
_entry.id   AF-A0A9J7K858-F1
#
_cell.length_a   1.000
_cell.length_b   1.000
_cell.length_c   1.000
_cell.angle_alpha   90.00
_cell.angle_beta   90.00
_cell.angle_gamma   90.00
#
_symmetry.space_group_name_H-M   'P 1'
#
loop_
_entity.id
_entity.type
_entity.pdbx_description
1 polymer ?
#
loop_
_entity_poly.entity_id
_entity_poly.type
_entity_poly.pdbx_seq_one_letter_code
_entity_poly.pdbx_strand_id
1 'polypeptide(L)'
;MAAMGQGVPMDGEACVQAMMKETLMTKLRAGKKKFKRSYRLQKDRESIVYSPTRHSAVPEYDVSNILEVFLSTLTSRSSRVDREKAVGPSNCFSISYKDQTPTLDLICNSPETAQTWVRGIQHLIQSRTGETIVHKKERWISEFFHAADKNQNERLDLKEATSLLKKMNVPISSSHIKERFQEVDQNRNGDLDLEEFGQLYRQLTFRQEVEDLFNRVSSAQGTLTMQDLHKFLTQEQKVQADAETCKRIINTYEQIDDVKARDSLSLQGFTLYLESKDGDIYNHAHDQVYQDMTQPLSHYFIASSHNTYLLEDQLRGPSSKEGYIRALQKGSRFLELDCWDGDGGEPVIYHGHTLTSKVLFKEVIEAINDYAFKASPYPVFLSLENHCSVEQQRTMSAHMRRILGSQICTDSDTPDPSVLPSPDSLRGKIIIKNKKLPPDVLEDEVSDEDEAAEIEDPEVQARMQAEKEKRRKELEKKVICTGSRLRVVTQPQLDYPLNLLV
;
A
#
# COMPACT_ATOMS: atom_id res chain seq x y z
N MET A 1 -10.32 -37.66 21.64
CA MET A 1 -9.91 -36.51 22.47
C MET A 1 -8.40 -36.60 22.71
N ALA A 2 -7.62 -35.84 21.96
CA ALA A 2 -6.21 -35.58 22.24
C ALA A 2 -5.93 -34.15 21.75
N ALA A 3 -5.49 -33.31 22.67
CA ALA A 3 -5.31 -31.88 22.49
C ALA A 3 -4.10 -31.58 21.58
N MET A 4 -4.34 -30.86 20.49
CA MET A 4 -3.28 -30.10 19.81
C MET A 4 -3.28 -28.70 20.42
N GLY A 5 -2.15 -28.33 21.03
CA GLY A 5 -1.97 -27.08 21.74
C GLY A 5 -2.16 -25.87 20.83
N GLN A 6 -3.24 -25.12 21.09
CA GLN A 6 -3.35 -23.74 20.65
C GLN A 6 -2.35 -22.92 21.45
N GLY A 7 -1.28 -22.45 20.80
CA GLY A 7 -0.40 -21.43 21.37
C GLY A 7 -1.22 -20.16 21.64
N VAL A 8 -1.19 -19.69 22.88
CA VAL A 8 -1.80 -18.42 23.31
C VAL A 8 -1.30 -17.30 22.38
N PRO A 9 -2.17 -16.40 21.86
CA PRO A 9 -1.72 -15.24 21.10
C PRO A 9 -0.79 -14.40 22.00
N MET A 10 0.48 -14.24 21.64
CA MET A 10 1.33 -13.26 22.32
C MET A 10 0.74 -11.86 22.13
N ASP A 11 0.65 -11.13 23.24
CA ASP A 11 0.30 -9.71 23.33
C ASP A 11 1.30 -8.84 22.55
N GLY A 12 0.82 -7.79 21.87
CA GLY A 12 1.63 -6.90 21.03
C GLY A 12 2.74 -6.21 21.83
N GLU A 13 2.46 -5.83 23.08
CA GLU A 13 3.46 -5.23 23.97
C GLU A 13 4.53 -6.26 24.38
N ALA A 14 4.15 -7.52 24.64
CA ALA A 14 5.12 -8.58 24.92
C ALA A 14 6.06 -8.81 23.71
N CYS A 15 5.56 -8.67 22.48
CA CYS A 15 6.38 -8.69 21.28
C CYS A 15 7.37 -7.52 21.20
N VAL A 16 6.95 -6.30 21.55
CA VAL A 16 7.83 -5.11 21.64
C VAL A 16 8.94 -5.33 22.67
N GLN A 17 8.60 -5.84 23.85
CA GLN A 17 9.59 -6.18 24.88
C GLN A 17 10.59 -7.24 24.42
N ALA A 18 10.13 -8.22 23.63
CA ALA A 18 11.02 -9.23 23.05
C ALA A 18 11.97 -8.62 22.00
N MET A 19 11.51 -7.66 21.19
CA MET A 19 12.34 -6.96 20.20
C MET A 19 13.46 -6.12 20.82
N MET A 20 13.30 -5.67 22.06
CA MET A 20 14.37 -4.95 22.78
C MET A 20 15.57 -5.84 23.10
N LYS A 21 15.40 -7.17 23.09
CA LYS A 21 16.50 -8.14 23.19
C LYS A 21 17.15 -8.34 21.83
N GLU A 22 18.47 -8.57 21.82
CA GLU A 22 19.19 -8.83 20.58
C GLU A 22 18.67 -10.09 19.88
N THR A 23 18.30 -9.94 18.61
CA THR A 23 17.83 -11.03 17.75
C THR A 23 18.74 -11.16 16.53
N LEU A 24 19.35 -12.33 16.35
CA LEU A 24 20.20 -12.60 15.20
C LEU A 24 19.35 -12.88 13.95
N MET A 25 19.53 -12.09 12.90
CA MET A 25 18.81 -12.24 11.63
C MET A 25 19.76 -12.11 10.43
N THR A 26 19.31 -12.60 9.27
CA THR A 26 20.04 -12.46 8.00
C THR A 26 19.34 -11.45 7.10
N LYS A 27 20.01 -10.33 6.81
CA LYS A 27 19.58 -9.34 5.81
C LYS A 27 19.89 -9.82 4.40
N LEU A 28 18.89 -9.74 3.52
CA LEU A 28 19.04 -10.00 2.09
C LEU A 28 19.25 -8.69 1.32
N ARG A 29 20.16 -8.71 0.34
CA ARG A 29 20.39 -7.59 -0.60
C ARG A 29 20.44 -8.13 -2.03
N ALA A 30 20.08 -7.30 -3.00
CA ALA A 30 20.15 -7.65 -4.42
C ALA A 30 21.53 -8.23 -4.80
N GLY A 31 21.55 -9.31 -5.59
CA GLY A 31 22.77 -9.94 -6.11
C GLY A 31 23.45 -10.96 -5.16
N LYS A 32 22.68 -11.81 -4.48
CA LYS A 32 23.15 -12.95 -3.64
C LYS A 32 23.91 -12.58 -2.34
N LYS A 33 24.01 -11.30 -1.96
CA LYS A 33 24.70 -10.90 -0.72
C LYS A 33 23.82 -11.09 0.51
N LYS A 34 24.28 -11.92 1.46
CA LYS A 34 23.63 -12.18 2.75
C LYS A 34 24.46 -11.62 3.89
N PHE A 35 23.80 -10.94 4.83
CA PHE A 35 24.47 -10.31 5.98
C PHE A 35 23.81 -10.74 7.28
N LYS A 36 24.49 -11.58 8.07
CA LYS A 36 24.04 -11.90 9.44
C LYS A 36 24.34 -10.72 10.37
N ARG A 37 23.33 -10.23 11.08
CA ARG A 37 23.41 -9.08 11.99
C ARG A 37 22.51 -9.30 13.20
N SER A 38 22.87 -8.75 14.34
CA SER A 38 22.02 -8.72 15.53
C SER A 38 21.19 -7.44 15.46
N TYR A 39 19.88 -7.57 15.53
CA TYR A 39 18.91 -6.47 15.54
C TYR A 39 18.30 -6.32 16.92
N ARG A 40 18.04 -5.09 17.37
CA ARG A 40 17.25 -4.81 18.58
C ARG A 40 16.50 -3.49 18.44
N LEU A 41 15.34 -3.40 19.09
CA LEU A 41 14.64 -2.15 19.34
C LEU A 41 15.33 -1.40 20.49
N GLN A 42 15.50 -0.09 20.33
CA GLN A 42 16.01 0.79 21.38
C GLN A 42 14.95 1.00 22.48
N LYS A 43 15.37 1.49 23.65
CA LYS A 43 14.46 1.69 24.80
C LYS A 43 13.42 2.78 24.53
N ASP A 44 13.78 3.75 23.68
CA ASP A 44 12.89 4.80 23.16
C ASP A 44 11.70 4.24 22.36
N ARG A 45 11.79 3.00 21.84
CA ARG A 45 10.80 2.38 20.92
C ARG A 45 10.67 3.13 19.58
N GLU A 46 11.65 3.96 19.26
CA GLU A 46 11.68 4.78 18.04
C GLU A 46 12.59 4.18 17.00
N SER A 47 13.54 3.34 17.42
CA SER A 47 14.63 2.94 16.55
C SER A 47 14.99 1.47 16.63
N ILE A 48 15.13 0.85 15.47
CA ILE A 48 15.68 -0.51 15.33
C ILE A 48 17.14 -0.39 14.91
N VAL A 49 18.05 -0.80 15.79
CA VAL A 49 19.49 -0.76 15.54
C VAL A 49 20.04 -2.15 15.21
N TYR A 50 21.15 -2.21 14.48
CA TYR A 50 21.85 -3.47 14.23
C TYR A 50 23.37 -3.37 14.33
N SER A 51 24.01 -4.50 14.65
CA SER A 51 25.46 -4.55 14.87
C SER A 51 26.26 -4.10 13.62
N PRO A 52 27.17 -3.11 13.73
CA PRO A 52 27.92 -2.61 12.59
C PRO A 52 29.00 -3.60 12.14
N THR A 53 29.36 -3.58 10.86
CA THR A 53 30.41 -4.47 10.30
C THR A 53 31.85 -3.98 10.54
N ARG A 54 32.02 -2.74 10.99
CA ARG A 54 33.29 -2.05 11.30
C ARG A 54 33.03 -1.01 12.40
N HIS A 55 34.07 -0.40 12.97
CA HIS A 55 33.99 0.73 13.91
C HIS A 55 33.38 1.99 13.27
N SER A 56 32.08 1.95 12.99
CA SER A 56 31.27 3.05 12.48
C SER A 56 30.08 3.27 13.41
N ALA A 57 29.39 4.40 13.27
CA ALA A 57 28.10 4.65 13.91
C ALA A 57 27.16 3.45 13.73
N VAL A 58 26.41 3.11 14.78
CA VAL A 58 25.43 2.02 14.78
C VAL A 58 24.34 2.40 13.80
N PRO A 59 24.14 1.65 12.70
CA PRO A 59 23.11 2.00 11.74
C PRO A 59 21.72 1.70 12.32
N GLU A 60 20.77 2.57 11.98
CA GLU A 60 19.46 2.66 12.63
C GLU A 60 18.34 2.72 11.58
N TYR A 61 17.23 2.06 11.86
CA TYR A 61 15.97 2.22 11.14
C TYR A 61 14.96 2.88 12.07
N ASP A 62 14.53 4.08 11.69
CA ASP A 62 13.49 4.82 12.40
C ASP A 62 12.12 4.17 12.15
N VAL A 63 11.46 3.80 13.24
CA VAL A 63 10.14 3.17 13.26
C VAL A 63 9.08 4.11 12.67
N SER A 64 9.23 5.44 12.79
CA SER A 64 8.31 6.43 12.25
C SER A 64 8.22 6.39 10.72
N ASN A 65 9.30 5.93 10.07
CA ASN A 65 9.41 5.84 8.61
C ASN A 65 8.88 4.51 8.05
N ILE A 66 8.53 3.55 8.92
CA ILE A 66 7.96 2.27 8.50
C ILE A 66 6.53 2.51 8.01
N LEU A 67 6.24 2.06 6.79
CA LEU A 67 4.90 2.09 6.21
C LEU A 67 4.12 0.84 6.62
N GLU A 68 4.71 -0.33 6.38
CA GLU A 68 4.12 -1.61 6.73
C GLU A 68 5.20 -2.66 6.99
N VAL A 69 4.80 -3.73 7.67
CA VAL A 69 5.59 -4.92 7.91
C VAL A 69 4.72 -6.14 7.64
N PHE A 70 5.27 -7.14 6.96
CA PHE A 70 4.54 -8.35 6.60
C PHE A 70 5.47 -9.56 6.53
N LEU A 71 4.92 -10.74 6.85
CA LEU A 71 5.60 -12.00 6.56
C LEU A 71 5.74 -12.14 5.05
N SER A 72 6.92 -12.54 4.57
CA SER A 72 7.21 -12.59 3.13
C SER A 72 7.81 -13.94 2.74
N THR A 73 7.42 -14.47 1.59
CA THR A 73 7.89 -15.77 1.08
C THR A 73 9.22 -15.68 0.32
N LEU A 74 10.06 -14.69 0.64
CA LEU A 74 11.22 -14.23 -0.16
C LEU A 74 10.79 -13.53 -1.46
N THR A 75 11.08 -12.24 -1.55
CA THR A 75 10.83 -11.36 -2.69
C THR A 75 11.62 -11.79 -3.95
N SER A 76 11.32 -11.21 -5.12
CA SER A 76 12.02 -11.39 -6.43
C SER A 76 13.55 -11.26 -6.45
N ARG A 77 14.18 -10.98 -5.30
CA ARG A 77 15.63 -10.82 -5.14
C ARG A 77 16.35 -12.08 -4.64
N SER A 78 15.63 -13.15 -4.28
CA SER A 78 16.21 -14.47 -3.96
C SER A 78 16.66 -15.21 -5.23
N SER A 79 17.86 -15.78 -5.22
CA SER A 79 18.29 -16.63 -6.34
C SER A 79 17.58 -17.98 -6.33
N ARG A 80 17.44 -18.66 -7.50
CA ARG A 80 16.83 -20.01 -7.59
C ARG A 80 17.41 -21.02 -6.56
N VAL A 81 18.69 -20.88 -6.22
CA VAL A 81 19.41 -21.72 -5.24
C VAL A 81 18.96 -21.47 -3.79
N ASP A 82 18.44 -20.28 -3.47
CA ASP A 82 17.91 -19.96 -2.14
C ASP A 82 16.54 -20.60 -1.89
N ARG A 83 15.77 -20.88 -2.94
CA ARG A 83 14.46 -21.55 -2.87
C ARG A 83 14.58 -23.05 -2.58
N GLU A 84 15.72 -23.68 -2.88
CA GLU A 84 15.89 -25.14 -2.84
C GLU A 84 16.60 -25.68 -1.60
N LYS A 85 17.31 -24.86 -0.78
CA LYS A 85 18.23 -25.40 0.24
C LYS A 85 18.03 -25.09 1.72
N ALA A 86 17.24 -24.11 2.16
CA ALA A 86 16.82 -24.01 3.58
C ALA A 86 16.00 -22.75 3.82
N VAL A 87 15.06 -22.89 4.77
CA VAL A 87 14.20 -21.88 5.41
C VAL A 87 12.81 -21.78 4.79
N GLY A 88 11.81 -22.27 5.52
CA GLY A 88 10.41 -22.18 5.13
C GLY A 88 9.90 -20.73 5.09
N PRO A 89 8.83 -20.46 4.32
CA PRO A 89 8.31 -19.11 4.10
C PRO A 89 7.89 -18.37 5.38
N SER A 90 7.66 -19.10 6.47
CA SER A 90 7.23 -18.60 7.77
C SER A 90 8.34 -17.91 8.59
N ASN A 91 9.61 -18.04 8.20
CA ASN A 91 10.76 -17.49 8.93
C ASN A 91 11.20 -16.12 8.41
N CYS A 92 10.51 -15.58 7.41
CA CYS A 92 10.93 -14.41 6.66
C CYS A 92 9.90 -13.28 6.82
N PHE A 93 10.39 -12.06 6.93
CA PHE A 93 9.54 -10.87 6.90
C PHE A 93 10.23 -9.71 6.20
N SER A 94 9.41 -8.78 5.72
CA SER A 94 9.86 -7.59 5.01
C SER A 94 9.28 -6.34 5.66
N ILE A 95 10.11 -5.30 5.75
CA ILE A 95 9.72 -3.95 6.18
C ILE A 95 9.75 -3.04 4.95
N SER A 96 8.66 -2.33 4.70
CA SER A 96 8.60 -1.26 3.71
C SER A 96 8.56 0.10 4.40
N TYR A 97 9.12 1.11 3.73
CA TYR A 97 9.24 2.46 4.27
C TYR A 97 8.43 3.43 3.42
N LYS A 98 7.96 4.53 4.01
CA LYS A 98 7.10 5.54 3.36
C LYS A 98 7.72 6.13 2.09
N ASP A 99 9.03 6.40 2.14
CA ASP A 99 9.72 7.16 1.08
C ASP A 99 10.80 6.36 0.32
N GLN A 100 10.96 5.05 0.57
CA GLN A 100 12.08 4.28 0.01
C GLN A 100 11.70 2.94 -0.60
N THR A 101 12.10 2.78 -1.87
CA THR A 101 12.58 1.49 -2.38
C THR A 101 14.11 1.47 -2.25
N PRO A 102 14.75 0.46 -1.63
CA PRO A 102 14.24 -0.90 -1.43
C PRO A 102 13.72 -1.24 -0.02
N THR A 103 12.85 -2.27 0.05
CA THR A 103 12.42 -2.94 1.30
C THR A 103 13.59 -3.55 2.07
N LEU A 104 13.44 -3.68 3.39
CA LEU A 104 14.35 -4.45 4.24
C LEU A 104 13.81 -5.87 4.40
N ASP A 105 14.49 -6.84 3.77
CA ASP A 105 14.13 -8.26 3.82
C ASP A 105 15.02 -9.00 4.84
N LEU A 106 14.40 -9.66 5.82
CA LEU A 106 15.06 -10.33 6.94
C LEU A 106 14.63 -11.79 7.06
N ILE A 107 15.61 -12.66 7.35
CA ILE A 107 15.41 -14.07 7.66
C ILE A 107 15.73 -14.32 9.14
N CYS A 108 14.75 -14.86 9.87
CA CYS A 108 14.87 -15.27 11.26
C CYS A 108 15.27 -16.76 11.38
N ASN A 109 15.79 -17.12 12.55
CA ASN A 109 16.10 -18.50 12.91
C ASN A 109 14.85 -19.37 13.11
N SER A 110 13.70 -18.78 13.45
CA SER A 110 12.44 -19.49 13.66
C SER A 110 11.21 -18.69 13.17
N PRO A 111 10.10 -19.38 12.81
CA PRO A 111 8.83 -18.74 12.49
C PRO A 111 8.30 -17.83 13.60
N GLU A 112 8.44 -18.27 14.85
CA GLU A 112 7.94 -17.56 16.04
C GLU A 112 8.67 -16.23 16.20
N THR A 113 9.98 -16.22 15.91
CA THR A 113 10.80 -15.01 15.93
C THR A 113 10.34 -14.02 14.85
N ALA A 114 10.09 -14.50 13.64
CA ALA A 114 9.57 -13.64 12.56
C ALA A 114 8.19 -13.05 12.91
N GLN A 115 7.28 -13.87 13.42
CA GLN A 115 5.95 -13.42 13.86
C GLN A 115 6.02 -12.41 15.01
N THR A 116 6.93 -12.62 15.98
CA THR A 116 7.14 -11.70 17.10
C THR A 116 7.54 -10.32 16.60
N TRP A 117 8.50 -10.25 15.68
CA TRP A 117 8.96 -8.98 15.11
C TRP A 117 7.89 -8.29 14.24
N VAL A 118 7.16 -9.04 13.41
CA VAL A 118 6.04 -8.50 12.62
C VAL A 118 4.97 -7.90 13.54
N ARG A 119 4.53 -8.63 14.55
CA ARG A 119 3.49 -8.16 15.49
C ARG A 119 3.96 -6.98 16.33
N GLY A 120 5.20 -7.00 16.82
CA GLY A 120 5.74 -5.90 17.61
C GLY A 120 5.86 -4.61 16.79
N ILE A 121 6.34 -4.68 15.55
CA ILE A 121 6.39 -3.51 14.65
C ILE A 121 4.98 -3.03 14.28
N GLN A 122 4.03 -3.93 14.00
CA GLN A 122 2.62 -3.57 13.78
C GLN A 122 2.02 -2.85 14.99
N HIS A 123 2.32 -3.33 16.20
CA HIS A 123 1.88 -2.70 17.43
C HIS A 123 2.49 -1.30 17.61
N LEU A 124 3.78 -1.11 17.30
CA LEU A 124 4.42 0.21 17.32
C LEU A 124 3.82 1.18 16.29
N ILE A 125 3.42 0.69 15.12
CA ILE A 125 2.72 1.51 14.12
C ILE A 125 1.33 1.91 14.63
N GLN A 126 0.58 0.96 15.21
CA GLN A 126 -0.77 1.19 15.74
C GLN A 126 -0.80 2.06 17.00
N SER A 127 0.19 1.94 17.89
CA SER A 127 0.26 2.78 19.08
C SER A 127 0.50 4.25 18.72
N ARG A 128 1.22 4.51 17.62
CA ARG A 128 1.41 5.86 17.06
C ARG A 128 0.16 6.44 16.39
N THR A 129 -0.75 5.60 15.87
CA THR A 129 -1.98 6.12 15.24
C THR A 129 -2.99 6.65 16.26
N GLY A 130 -2.96 6.16 17.50
CA GLY A 130 -3.85 6.58 18.61
C GLY A 130 -3.38 7.75 19.47
N GLU A 131 -2.18 8.29 19.23
CA GLU A 131 -1.60 9.38 20.02
C GLU A 131 -2.30 10.75 19.75
N THR A 132 -2.54 11.54 20.80
CA THR A 132 -3.15 12.88 20.70
C THR A 132 -2.25 13.82 19.90
N ILE A 133 -2.83 14.85 19.27
CA ILE A 133 -2.04 15.82 18.49
C ILE A 133 -1.00 16.57 19.35
N VAL A 134 -1.30 16.76 20.64
CA VAL A 134 -0.39 17.40 21.60
C VAL A 134 0.82 16.50 21.86
N HIS A 135 0.61 15.25 22.25
CA HIS A 135 1.70 14.32 22.48
C HIS A 135 2.51 14.05 21.20
N LYS A 136 1.86 14.02 20.03
CA LYS A 136 2.55 13.94 18.73
C LYS A 136 3.50 15.13 18.52
N LYS A 137 3.06 16.35 18.84
CA LYS A 137 3.85 17.58 18.67
C LYS A 137 4.99 17.64 19.69
N GLU A 138 4.72 17.30 20.95
CA GLU A 138 5.75 17.26 22.01
C GLU A 138 6.81 16.18 21.73
N ARG A 139 6.39 14.97 21.33
CA ARG A 139 7.30 13.91 20.92
C ARG A 139 8.12 14.33 19.70
N TRP A 140 7.50 14.93 18.69
CA TRP A 140 8.23 15.42 17.51
C TRP A 140 9.27 16.48 17.89
N ILE A 141 8.95 17.40 18.80
CA ILE A 141 9.92 18.38 19.33
C ILE A 141 11.05 17.66 20.08
N SER A 142 10.74 16.68 20.93
CA SER A 142 11.72 15.89 21.68
C SER A 142 12.64 15.06 20.77
N GLU A 143 12.10 14.38 19.76
CA GLU A 143 12.86 13.63 18.74
C GLU A 143 13.87 14.54 18.04
N PHE A 144 13.43 15.73 17.61
CA PHE A 144 14.27 16.72 16.94
C PHE A 144 15.31 17.32 17.89
N PHE A 145 14.92 17.59 19.14
CA PHE A 145 15.81 18.07 20.20
C PHE A 145 16.95 17.08 20.44
N HIS A 146 16.64 15.81 20.72
CA HIS A 146 17.66 14.78 20.96
C HIS A 146 18.52 14.49 19.73
N ALA A 147 17.96 14.60 18.52
CA ALA A 147 18.75 14.49 17.29
C ALA A 147 19.71 15.67 17.07
N ALA A 148 19.44 16.83 17.68
CA ALA A 148 20.29 18.01 17.59
C ALA A 148 21.34 18.08 18.70
N ASP A 149 21.09 17.45 19.84
CA ASP A 149 22.02 17.28 20.95
C ASP A 149 23.15 16.29 20.57
N LYS A 150 24.19 16.82 19.91
CA LYS A 150 25.30 16.00 19.42
C LYS A 150 26.25 15.58 20.53
N ASN A 151 26.29 16.35 21.61
CA ASN A 151 27.22 16.16 22.72
C ASN A 151 26.59 15.29 23.84
N GLN A 152 25.30 14.98 23.73
CA GLN A 152 24.50 14.16 24.66
C GLN A 152 24.46 14.73 26.08
N ASN A 153 24.42 16.06 26.20
CA ASN A 153 24.31 16.75 27.49
C ASN A 153 22.85 17.08 27.88
N GLU A 154 21.87 16.61 27.09
CA GLU A 154 20.44 16.87 27.24
C GLU A 154 20.05 18.35 27.11
N ARG A 155 20.90 19.14 26.44
CA ARG A 155 20.73 20.59 26.25
C ARG A 155 21.16 20.99 24.84
N LEU A 156 20.72 22.16 24.39
CA LEU A 156 21.11 22.71 23.10
C LEU A 156 21.79 24.06 23.24
N ASP A 157 23.02 24.16 22.76
CA ASP A 157 23.68 25.45 22.61
C ASP A 157 23.01 26.29 21.50
N LEU A 158 23.32 27.58 21.42
CA LEU A 158 22.74 28.49 20.41
C LEU A 158 22.94 27.99 18.96
N LYS A 159 24.06 27.34 18.64
CA LYS A 159 24.34 26.83 17.29
C LYS A 159 23.51 25.59 16.99
N GLU A 160 23.38 24.69 17.96
CA GLU A 160 22.56 23.48 17.87
C GLU A 160 21.08 23.86 17.74
N ALA A 161 20.56 24.75 18.59
CA ALA A 161 19.20 25.27 18.51
C ALA A 161 18.92 25.99 17.18
N THR A 162 19.84 26.83 16.70
CA THR A 162 19.70 27.52 15.40
C THR A 162 19.67 26.52 14.23
N SER A 163 20.53 25.51 14.27
CA SER A 163 20.59 24.48 13.23
C SER A 163 19.31 23.64 13.23
N LEU A 164 18.79 23.34 14.43
CA LEU A 164 17.56 22.59 14.61
C LEU A 164 16.35 23.35 14.05
N LEU A 165 16.17 24.62 14.41
CA LEU A 165 15.06 25.45 13.92
C LEU A 165 15.07 25.57 12.38
N LYS A 166 16.26 25.70 11.76
CA LYS A 166 16.39 25.67 10.29
C LYS A 166 15.99 24.32 9.70
N LYS A 167 16.38 23.21 10.34
CA LYS A 167 16.00 21.85 9.93
C LYS A 167 14.48 21.62 10.07
N MET A 168 13.85 22.25 11.06
CA MET A 168 12.39 22.27 11.26
C MET A 168 11.68 23.28 10.33
N ASN A 169 12.39 23.85 9.35
CA ASN A 169 11.87 24.76 8.34
C ASN A 169 11.22 26.04 8.90
N VAL A 170 11.75 26.56 10.01
CA VAL A 170 11.31 27.83 10.60
C VAL A 170 12.07 28.99 9.94
N PRO A 171 11.42 29.84 9.12
CA PRO A 171 12.12 30.83 8.29
C PRO A 171 12.45 32.10 9.08
N ILE A 172 13.49 32.06 9.92
CA ILE A 172 13.85 33.17 10.82
C ILE A 172 15.35 33.48 10.73
N SER A 173 15.69 34.77 10.86
CA SER A 173 17.07 35.24 10.84
C SER A 173 17.82 34.80 12.10
N SER A 174 19.13 34.53 11.97
CA SER A 174 19.97 34.12 13.11
C SER A 174 20.01 35.16 14.23
N SER A 175 19.82 36.45 13.92
CA SER A 175 19.78 37.52 14.91
C SER A 175 18.53 37.46 15.78
N HIS A 176 17.36 37.17 15.18
CA HIS A 176 16.11 37.05 15.93
C HIS A 176 16.06 35.76 16.76
N ILE A 177 16.62 34.66 16.24
CA ILE A 177 16.78 33.42 17.03
C ILE A 177 17.64 33.69 18.28
N LYS A 178 18.74 34.42 18.14
CA LYS A 178 19.62 34.74 19.28
C LYS A 178 18.93 35.59 20.35
N GLU A 179 18.11 36.55 19.94
CA GLU A 179 17.32 37.39 20.85
C GLU A 179 16.32 36.54 21.65
N ARG A 180 15.49 35.74 20.95
CA ARG A 180 14.51 34.85 21.58
C ARG A 180 15.15 33.75 22.44
N PHE A 181 16.30 33.24 22.04
CA PHE A 181 17.08 32.26 22.81
C PHE A 181 17.45 32.83 24.19
N GLN A 182 17.84 34.11 24.26
CA GLN A 182 18.20 34.75 25.54
C GLN A 182 16.97 35.03 26.43
N GLU A 183 15.78 35.19 25.83
CA GLU A 183 14.54 35.38 26.58
C GLU A 183 14.06 34.10 27.24
N VAL A 184 14.26 32.94 26.59
CA VAL A 184 13.81 31.63 27.09
C VAL A 184 14.84 30.88 27.94
N ASP A 185 16.12 31.25 27.89
CA ASP A 185 17.19 30.75 28.78
C ASP A 185 17.01 31.35 30.19
N GLN A 186 16.03 30.84 30.93
CA GLN A 186 15.59 31.42 32.22
C GLN A 186 16.67 31.28 33.28
N ASN A 187 17.41 30.17 33.25
CA ASN A 187 18.49 29.86 34.18
C ASN A 187 19.84 30.52 33.77
N ARG A 188 19.89 31.17 32.60
CA ARG A 188 21.05 31.90 32.04
C ARG A 188 22.30 31.05 31.93
N ASN A 189 22.12 29.75 31.65
CA ASN A 189 23.22 28.80 31.59
C ASN A 189 23.92 28.82 30.20
N GLY A 190 23.29 29.45 29.20
CA GLY A 190 23.81 29.54 27.83
C GLY A 190 23.32 28.45 26.87
N ASP A 191 22.58 27.47 27.39
CA ASP A 191 22.00 26.32 26.68
C ASP A 191 20.51 26.16 27.05
N LEU A 192 19.71 25.62 26.14
CA LEU A 192 18.28 25.33 26.38
C LEU A 192 18.06 23.86 26.69
N ASP A 193 17.36 23.57 27.78
CA ASP A 193 16.77 22.24 27.96
C ASP A 193 15.54 22.02 27.06
N LEU A 194 14.93 20.83 27.13
CA LEU A 194 13.79 20.47 26.29
C LEU A 194 12.58 21.40 26.51
N GLU A 195 12.35 21.83 27.75
CA GLU A 195 11.23 22.70 28.09
C GLU A 195 11.47 24.12 27.56
N GLU A 196 12.66 24.66 27.80
CA GLU A 196 13.10 25.98 27.31
C GLU A 196 13.09 26.02 25.77
N PHE A 197 13.56 24.96 25.09
CA PHE A 197 13.49 24.86 23.63
C PHE A 197 12.03 24.76 23.13
N GLY A 198 11.17 24.00 23.82
CA GLY A 198 9.74 23.93 23.50
C GLY A 198 9.04 25.29 23.63
N GLN A 199 9.44 26.12 24.60
CA GLN A 199 8.97 27.51 24.73
C GLN A 199 9.46 28.38 23.57
N LEU A 200 10.76 28.32 23.23
CA LEU A 200 11.33 29.02 22.09
C LEU A 200 10.59 28.66 20.79
N TYR A 201 10.40 27.38 20.53
CA TYR A 201 9.72 26.90 19.34
C TYR A 201 8.28 27.43 19.25
N ARG A 202 7.51 27.40 20.35
CA ARG A 202 6.14 27.93 20.39
C ARG A 202 6.09 29.44 20.13
N GLN A 203 7.02 30.21 20.69
CA GLN A 203 7.10 31.65 20.43
C GLN A 203 7.42 31.96 18.97
N LEU A 204 8.37 31.22 18.37
CA LEU A 204 8.78 31.42 16.99
C LEU A 204 7.75 30.93 15.96
N THR A 205 6.91 29.96 16.33
CA THR A 205 5.85 29.40 15.48
C THR A 205 4.47 29.97 15.79
N PHE A 206 4.42 31.01 16.63
CA PHE A 206 3.21 31.77 16.86
C PHE A 206 2.67 32.36 15.55
N ARG A 207 1.37 32.16 15.31
CA ARG A 207 0.70 32.57 14.07
C ARG A 207 -0.30 33.69 14.37
N GLN A 208 0.10 34.93 14.10
CA GLN A 208 -0.72 36.12 14.35
C GLN A 208 -2.08 36.02 13.65
N GLU A 209 -2.12 35.48 12.43
CA GLU A 209 -3.36 35.32 11.67
C GLU A 209 -4.35 34.35 12.33
N VAL A 210 -3.88 33.39 13.12
CA VAL A 210 -4.72 32.47 13.88
C VAL A 210 -5.28 33.17 15.12
N GLU A 211 -4.49 34.02 15.77
CA GLU A 211 -4.97 34.87 16.87
C GLU A 211 -6.01 35.89 16.38
N ASP A 212 -5.76 36.54 15.24
CA ASP A 212 -6.70 37.48 14.63
C ASP A 212 -8.02 36.79 14.26
N LEU A 213 -7.93 35.57 13.70
CA LEU A 213 -9.08 34.72 13.45
C LEU A 213 -9.84 34.40 14.74
N PHE A 214 -9.14 33.93 15.77
CA PHE A 214 -9.71 33.58 17.07
C PHE A 214 -10.44 34.77 17.69
N ASN A 215 -9.82 35.95 17.69
CA ASN A 215 -10.41 37.17 18.21
C ASN A 215 -11.64 37.61 17.41
N ARG A 216 -11.66 37.38 16.09
CA ARG A 216 -12.81 37.67 15.22
C ARG A 216 -14.00 36.74 15.49
N VAL A 217 -13.74 35.47 15.78
CA VAL A 217 -14.81 34.47 15.99
C VAL A 217 -15.25 34.36 17.44
N SER A 218 -14.44 34.82 18.39
CA SER A 218 -14.74 34.81 19.81
C SER A 218 -15.62 35.97 20.24
N SER A 219 -16.68 35.68 21.00
CA SER A 219 -17.50 36.72 21.64
C SER A 219 -16.97 37.13 23.02
N ALA A 220 -16.20 36.26 23.67
CA ALA A 220 -15.59 36.49 24.97
C ALA A 220 -14.07 36.73 24.85
N GLN A 221 -13.54 37.63 25.67
CA GLN A 221 -12.10 37.91 25.66
C GLN A 221 -11.32 36.68 26.14
N GLY A 222 -10.41 36.17 25.29
CA GLY A 222 -9.46 35.11 25.64
C GLY A 222 -10.00 33.67 25.56
N THR A 223 -11.28 33.45 25.27
CA THR A 223 -11.86 32.10 25.13
C THR A 223 -12.98 32.04 24.09
N LEU A 224 -12.94 31.05 23.21
CA LEU A 224 -14.01 30.72 22.26
C LEU A 224 -15.05 29.83 22.95
N THR A 225 -16.26 30.33 23.18
CA THR A 225 -17.31 29.56 23.85
C THR A 225 -17.84 28.42 22.98
N MET A 226 -18.53 27.44 23.56
CA MET A 226 -19.23 26.39 22.78
C MET A 226 -20.17 26.98 21.71
N GLN A 227 -20.84 28.10 22.00
CA GLN A 227 -21.72 28.77 21.03
C GLN A 227 -20.93 29.42 19.89
N ASP A 228 -19.80 30.04 20.20
CA ASP A 228 -18.90 30.63 19.19
C ASP A 228 -18.30 29.53 18.31
N LEU A 229 -17.87 28.42 18.90
CA LEU A 229 -17.37 27.26 18.18
C LEU A 229 -18.44 26.67 17.25
N HIS A 230 -19.66 26.45 17.74
CA HIS A 230 -20.77 25.97 16.91
C HIS A 230 -21.03 26.91 15.73
N LYS A 231 -21.03 28.23 15.98
CA LYS A 231 -21.19 29.24 14.94
C LYS A 231 -20.05 29.18 13.92
N PHE A 232 -18.80 29.08 14.37
CA PHE A 232 -17.62 28.96 13.51
C PHE A 232 -17.71 27.71 12.62
N LEU A 233 -18.04 26.56 13.19
CA LEU A 233 -18.15 25.29 12.45
C LEU A 233 -19.25 25.35 11.39
N THR A 234 -20.44 25.83 11.75
CA THR A 234 -21.60 25.83 10.85
C THR A 234 -21.56 26.95 9.82
N GLN A 235 -21.11 28.15 10.22
CA GLN A 235 -21.18 29.35 9.37
C GLN A 235 -19.91 29.59 8.58
N GLU A 236 -18.73 29.36 9.15
CA GLU A 236 -17.46 29.57 8.44
C GLU A 236 -16.96 28.27 7.80
N GLN A 237 -16.86 27.18 8.58
CA GLN A 237 -16.33 25.90 8.09
C GLN A 237 -17.35 25.08 7.27
N LYS A 238 -18.64 25.46 7.32
CA LYS A 238 -19.75 24.77 6.63
C LYS A 238 -19.88 23.28 7.00
N VAL A 239 -19.49 22.92 8.21
CA VAL A 239 -19.61 21.57 8.76
C VAL A 239 -20.90 21.45 9.55
N GLN A 240 -21.60 20.32 9.42
CA GLN A 240 -22.72 19.99 10.29
C GLN A 240 -22.18 19.66 11.68
N ALA A 241 -22.45 20.52 12.65
CA ALA A 241 -22.00 20.34 14.03
C ALA A 241 -23.19 20.57 14.97
N ASP A 242 -23.41 19.62 15.87
CA ASP A 242 -24.34 19.76 16.98
C ASP A 242 -23.58 20.09 18.28
N ALA A 243 -24.33 20.21 19.39
CA ALA A 243 -23.75 20.49 20.70
C ALA A 243 -22.78 19.37 21.15
N GLU A 244 -23.07 18.11 20.85
CA GLU A 244 -22.22 16.98 21.20
C GLU A 244 -20.88 17.03 20.44
N THR A 245 -20.92 17.37 19.15
CA THR A 245 -19.73 17.57 18.31
C THR A 245 -18.86 18.68 18.87
N CYS A 246 -19.44 19.83 19.21
CA CYS A 246 -18.70 20.94 19.80
C CYS A 246 -18.04 20.55 21.13
N LYS A 247 -18.78 19.85 21.99
CA LYS A 247 -18.27 19.38 23.29
C LYS A 247 -17.16 18.35 23.13
N ARG A 248 -17.25 17.44 22.15
CA ARG A 248 -16.18 16.49 21.82
C ARG A 248 -14.90 17.22 21.40
N ILE A 249 -15.01 18.19 20.50
CA ILE A 249 -13.88 19.01 20.03
C ILE A 249 -13.21 19.70 21.22
N ILE A 250 -13.99 20.39 22.07
CA ILE A 250 -13.49 21.06 23.27
C ILE A 250 -12.75 20.09 24.18
N ASN A 251 -13.36 18.96 24.53
CA ASN A 251 -12.76 17.98 25.43
C ASN A 251 -11.46 17.37 24.88
N THR A 252 -11.37 17.25 23.56
CA THR A 252 -10.25 16.62 22.85
C THR A 252 -9.06 17.58 22.71
N TYR A 253 -9.31 18.84 22.36
CA TYR A 253 -8.25 19.77 21.99
C TYR A 253 -7.89 20.78 23.09
N GLU A 254 -8.82 21.10 24.00
CA GLU A 254 -8.50 22.00 25.12
C GLU A 254 -7.58 21.32 26.13
N GLN A 255 -6.54 22.02 26.57
CA GLN A 255 -5.56 21.50 27.54
C GLN A 255 -5.67 22.15 28.91
N ILE A 256 -6.34 23.31 29.01
CA ILE A 256 -6.53 24.02 30.28
C ILE A 256 -7.84 23.58 30.91
N ASP A 257 -7.76 22.85 32.03
CA ASP A 257 -8.92 22.25 32.70
C ASP A 257 -10.00 23.27 33.07
N ASP A 258 -9.61 24.46 33.55
CA ASP A 258 -10.56 25.53 33.89
C ASP A 258 -11.31 26.10 32.66
N VAL A 259 -10.68 26.07 31.49
CA VAL A 259 -11.30 26.51 30.23
C VAL A 259 -12.22 25.41 29.70
N LYS A 260 -11.77 24.14 29.78
CA LYS A 260 -12.55 22.95 29.42
C LYS A 260 -13.79 22.80 30.29
N ALA A 261 -13.69 23.01 31.60
CA ALA A 261 -14.81 22.96 32.54
C ALA A 261 -15.89 24.02 32.24
N ARG A 262 -15.52 25.09 31.53
CA ARG A 262 -16.43 26.14 31.04
C ARG A 262 -16.90 25.89 29.60
N ASP A 263 -16.75 24.67 29.08
CA ASP A 263 -17.10 24.27 27.71
C ASP A 263 -16.61 25.31 26.66
N SER A 264 -15.32 25.69 26.75
CA SER A 264 -14.70 26.70 25.88
C SER A 264 -13.34 26.23 25.36
N LEU A 265 -12.84 26.88 24.31
CA LEU A 265 -11.48 26.72 23.80
C LEU A 265 -10.65 27.97 24.08
N SER A 266 -9.41 27.77 24.52
CA SER A 266 -8.34 28.76 24.48
C SER A 266 -7.81 28.92 23.06
N LEU A 267 -6.99 29.95 22.81
CA LEU A 267 -6.28 30.10 21.53
C LEU A 267 -5.44 28.86 21.20
N GLN A 268 -4.82 28.24 22.22
CA GLN A 268 -4.06 27.01 22.06
C GLN A 268 -4.97 25.85 21.65
N GLY A 269 -6.09 25.63 22.35
CA GLY A 269 -7.06 24.59 22.01
C GLY A 269 -7.64 24.76 20.61
N PHE A 270 -7.93 26.00 20.21
CA PHE A 270 -8.40 26.31 18.85
C PHE A 270 -7.34 26.05 17.77
N THR A 271 -6.08 26.42 18.04
CA THR A 271 -4.96 26.12 17.13
C THR A 271 -4.78 24.61 16.95
N LEU A 272 -4.85 23.84 18.04
CA LEU A 272 -4.77 22.38 17.99
C LEU A 272 -5.93 21.78 17.20
N TYR A 273 -7.15 22.32 17.31
CA TYR A 273 -8.28 21.91 16.47
C TYR A 273 -7.99 22.18 14.98
N LEU A 274 -7.50 23.37 14.62
CA LEU A 274 -7.20 23.73 13.22
C LEU A 274 -6.09 22.86 12.60
N GLU A 275 -5.14 22.38 13.42
CA GLU A 275 -4.07 21.46 12.99
C GLU A 275 -4.50 19.98 13.01
N SER A 276 -5.72 19.68 13.47
CA SER A 276 -6.20 18.31 13.66
C SER A 276 -7.00 17.77 12.48
N LYS A 277 -7.32 16.47 12.53
CA LYS A 277 -8.26 15.83 11.62
C LYS A 277 -9.65 16.49 11.62
N ASP A 278 -10.13 16.96 12.76
CA ASP A 278 -11.44 17.63 12.83
C ASP A 278 -11.42 19.01 12.11
N GLY A 279 -10.23 19.59 11.92
CA GLY A 279 -10.01 20.84 11.16
C GLY A 279 -9.38 20.62 9.77
N ASP A 280 -9.28 19.36 9.31
CA ASP A 280 -8.63 19.03 8.04
C ASP A 280 -9.46 19.53 6.84
N ILE A 281 -8.77 19.86 5.75
CA ILE A 281 -9.41 20.20 4.47
C ILE A 281 -10.15 19.01 3.87
N TYR A 282 -9.74 17.78 4.22
CA TYR A 282 -10.41 16.56 3.76
C TYR A 282 -11.59 16.19 4.65
N ASN A 283 -12.71 15.82 4.02
CA ASN A 283 -13.83 15.23 4.75
C ASN A 283 -13.51 13.77 5.10
N HIS A 284 -13.12 13.53 6.35
CA HIS A 284 -12.80 12.18 6.84
C HIS A 284 -13.98 11.21 6.85
N ALA A 285 -15.22 11.65 6.68
CA ALA A 285 -16.34 10.74 6.41
C ALA A 285 -16.13 9.95 5.10
N HIS A 286 -15.24 10.43 4.23
CA HIS A 286 -14.87 9.80 2.97
C HIS A 286 -13.60 8.93 3.07
N ASP A 287 -13.03 8.74 4.26
CA ASP A 287 -11.89 7.82 4.49
C ASP A 287 -12.29 6.36 4.27
N GLN A 288 -13.58 6.06 4.35
CA GLN A 288 -14.18 4.76 4.03
C GLN A 288 -15.04 4.87 2.78
N VAL A 289 -15.40 3.72 2.20
CA VAL A 289 -16.27 3.69 1.02
C VAL A 289 -17.64 4.23 1.40
N TYR A 290 -17.98 5.39 0.84
CA TYR A 290 -19.23 6.12 1.10
C TYR A 290 -20.15 6.18 -0.12
N GLN A 291 -19.66 5.76 -1.29
CA GLN A 291 -20.47 5.66 -2.49
C GLN A 291 -21.44 4.49 -2.39
N ASP A 292 -22.60 4.61 -3.05
CA ASP A 292 -23.45 3.46 -3.30
C ASP A 292 -22.71 2.48 -4.20
N MET A 293 -22.45 1.26 -3.71
CA MET A 293 -21.72 0.20 -4.43
C MET A 293 -22.65 -0.85 -5.06
N THR A 294 -23.96 -0.57 -5.08
CA THR A 294 -24.99 -1.46 -5.61
C THR A 294 -25.44 -1.13 -7.03
N GLN A 295 -24.94 -0.04 -7.63
CA GLN A 295 -25.21 0.31 -9.02
C GLN A 295 -24.47 -0.63 -9.98
N PRO A 296 -24.88 -0.72 -11.26
CA PRO A 296 -24.16 -1.49 -12.27
C PRO A 296 -22.69 -1.06 -12.43
N LEU A 297 -21.79 -2.01 -12.69
CA LEU A 297 -20.34 -1.74 -12.87
C LEU A 297 -20.02 -0.60 -13.86
N SER A 298 -20.85 -0.39 -14.89
CA SER A 298 -20.69 0.68 -15.87
C SER A 298 -20.82 2.10 -15.30
N HIS A 299 -21.29 2.26 -14.06
CA HIS A 299 -21.50 3.56 -13.42
C HIS A 299 -20.29 4.04 -12.60
N TYR A 300 -19.21 3.26 -12.54
CA TYR A 300 -18.05 3.56 -11.70
C TYR A 300 -16.81 3.83 -12.55
N PHE A 301 -16.00 4.79 -12.10
CA PHE A 301 -14.62 4.88 -12.52
C PHE A 301 -13.81 3.77 -11.84
N ILE A 302 -13.15 2.93 -12.63
CA ILE A 302 -12.36 1.81 -12.14
C ILE A 302 -10.88 2.17 -12.24
N ALA A 303 -10.18 2.20 -11.11
CA ALA A 303 -8.73 2.39 -11.07
C ALA A 303 -8.05 1.27 -11.88
N SER A 304 -7.33 1.66 -12.93
CA SER A 304 -6.85 0.75 -13.98
C SER A 304 -5.36 0.93 -14.23
N SER A 305 -4.66 -0.19 -14.46
CA SER A 305 -3.24 -0.21 -14.80
C SER A 305 -3.05 -0.81 -16.19
N HIS A 306 -2.29 -0.11 -17.02
CA HIS A 306 -1.87 -0.54 -18.36
C HIS A 306 -0.45 -1.11 -18.31
N ASN A 307 -0.19 -2.20 -19.05
CA ASN A 307 1.07 -2.94 -19.06
C ASN A 307 1.65 -3.16 -17.66
N THR A 308 0.81 -3.72 -16.77
CA THR A 308 1.05 -3.77 -15.31
C THR A 308 2.36 -4.46 -14.92
N TYR A 309 2.91 -5.33 -15.77
CA TYR A 309 4.15 -6.04 -15.55
C TYR A 309 5.41 -5.16 -15.72
N LEU A 310 5.33 -4.02 -16.42
CA LEU A 310 6.48 -3.14 -16.66
C LEU A 310 6.74 -2.23 -15.47
N LEU A 311 7.97 -2.25 -14.94
CA LEU A 311 8.37 -1.36 -13.85
C LEU A 311 9.01 -0.05 -14.31
N GLU A 312 9.42 0.02 -15.58
CA GLU A 312 10.20 1.11 -16.16
C GLU A 312 9.68 1.43 -17.59
N ASP A 313 10.56 1.44 -18.58
CA ASP A 313 10.28 1.84 -19.97
C ASP A 313 9.55 0.75 -20.78
N GLN A 314 8.80 1.18 -21.81
CA GLN A 314 7.98 0.32 -22.66
C GLN A 314 8.82 -0.56 -23.62
N LEU A 315 10.02 -0.13 -24.00
CA LEU A 315 10.87 -0.82 -24.98
C LEU A 315 11.96 -1.66 -24.33
N ARG A 316 12.46 -1.22 -23.16
CA ARG A 316 13.51 -1.91 -22.42
C ARG A 316 13.32 -1.77 -20.92
N GLY A 317 13.22 -2.88 -20.22
CA GLY A 317 13.09 -2.87 -18.77
C GLY A 317 12.69 -4.22 -18.22
N PRO A 318 12.70 -4.35 -16.88
CA PRO A 318 12.25 -5.57 -16.24
C PRO A 318 10.72 -5.70 -16.29
N SER A 319 10.24 -6.84 -16.77
CA SER A 319 8.89 -7.33 -16.50
C SER A 319 8.90 -8.10 -15.19
N SER A 320 8.03 -7.74 -14.26
CA SER A 320 8.04 -8.29 -12.91
C SER A 320 6.65 -8.37 -12.29
N LYS A 321 6.42 -9.41 -11.47
CA LYS A 321 5.18 -9.56 -10.72
C LYS A 321 4.94 -8.45 -9.68
N GLU A 322 5.99 -7.77 -9.26
CA GLU A 322 5.94 -6.62 -8.34
C GLU A 322 5.11 -5.46 -8.89
N GLY A 323 4.99 -5.32 -10.22
CA GLY A 323 4.12 -4.33 -10.82
C GLY A 323 2.66 -4.56 -10.43
N TYR A 324 2.20 -5.81 -10.50
CA TYR A 324 0.86 -6.22 -10.07
C TYR A 324 0.65 -6.05 -8.56
N ILE A 325 1.64 -6.43 -7.74
CA ILE A 325 1.56 -6.27 -6.28
C ILE A 325 1.38 -4.79 -5.94
N ARG A 326 2.22 -3.90 -6.50
CA ARG A 326 2.12 -2.45 -6.26
C ARG A 326 0.81 -1.87 -6.75
N ALA A 327 0.34 -2.27 -7.93
CA ALA A 327 -0.92 -1.80 -8.48
C ALA A 327 -2.10 -2.18 -7.56
N LEU A 328 -2.15 -3.43 -7.10
CA LEU A 328 -3.18 -3.93 -6.19
C LEU A 328 -3.12 -3.26 -4.82
N GLN A 329 -1.93 -3.08 -4.24
CA GLN A 329 -1.75 -2.37 -2.96
C GLN A 329 -2.18 -0.90 -3.03
N LYS A 330 -2.04 -0.25 -4.19
CA LYS A 330 -2.55 1.11 -4.45
C LYS A 330 -4.05 1.14 -4.79
N GLY A 331 -4.75 0.00 -4.74
CA GLY A 331 -6.18 -0.09 -4.98
C GLY A 331 -6.58 -0.26 -6.45
N SER A 332 -5.64 -0.43 -7.39
CA SER A 332 -6.00 -0.74 -8.79
C SER A 332 -6.86 -1.99 -8.86
N ARG A 333 -7.95 -1.94 -9.63
CA ARG A 333 -8.92 -3.03 -9.80
C ARG A 333 -8.89 -3.61 -11.22
N PHE A 334 -8.19 -3.01 -12.17
CA PHE A 334 -8.04 -3.51 -13.53
C PHE A 334 -6.56 -3.68 -13.87
N LEU A 335 -6.16 -4.88 -14.27
CA LEU A 335 -4.78 -5.28 -14.51
C LEU A 335 -4.64 -5.89 -15.90
N GLU A 336 -3.55 -5.58 -16.59
CA GLU A 336 -3.27 -6.05 -17.95
C GLU A 336 -2.17 -7.10 -17.95
N LEU A 337 -2.36 -8.17 -18.73
CA LEU A 337 -1.45 -9.32 -18.84
C LEU A 337 -1.24 -9.67 -20.32
N ASP A 338 -0.08 -9.28 -20.86
CA ASP A 338 0.37 -9.63 -22.22
C ASP A 338 0.94 -11.04 -22.24
N CYS A 339 0.11 -12.01 -22.59
CA CYS A 339 0.42 -13.43 -22.47
C CYS A 339 1.00 -13.97 -23.78
N TRP A 340 2.15 -14.61 -23.70
CA TRP A 340 2.89 -15.18 -24.83
C TRP A 340 3.36 -16.60 -24.52
N ASP A 341 3.58 -17.40 -25.57
CA ASP A 341 4.18 -18.72 -25.41
C ASP A 341 5.58 -18.62 -24.79
N GLY A 342 5.83 -19.47 -23.79
CA GLY A 342 7.14 -19.64 -23.17
C GLY A 342 7.73 -21.03 -23.39
N ASP A 343 8.98 -21.20 -22.98
CA ASP A 343 9.70 -22.46 -23.13
C ASP A 343 9.13 -23.54 -22.20
N GLY A 344 9.16 -24.80 -22.65
CA GLY A 344 8.70 -25.94 -21.84
C GLY A 344 7.19 -26.00 -21.62
N GLY A 345 6.39 -25.33 -22.46
CA GLY A 345 4.93 -25.31 -22.36
C GLY A 345 4.38 -24.39 -21.27
N GLU A 346 5.24 -23.56 -20.66
CA GLU A 346 4.88 -22.63 -19.59
C GLU A 346 4.70 -21.20 -20.12
N PRO A 347 3.49 -20.61 -20.05
CA PRO A 347 3.22 -19.28 -20.57
C PRO A 347 3.99 -18.18 -19.82
N VAL A 348 4.36 -17.12 -20.54
CA VAL A 348 5.08 -15.96 -20.02
C VAL A 348 4.33 -14.66 -20.28
N ILE A 349 4.68 -13.62 -19.52
CA ILE A 349 4.18 -12.26 -19.69
C ILE A 349 5.36 -11.32 -19.97
N TYR A 350 5.24 -10.54 -21.04
CA TYR A 350 6.16 -9.48 -21.44
C TYR A 350 5.57 -8.65 -22.58
N HIS A 351 6.19 -7.52 -22.90
CA HIS A 351 5.78 -6.71 -24.04
C HIS A 351 6.38 -7.29 -25.33
N GLY A 352 5.52 -7.85 -26.19
CA GLY A 352 5.90 -8.53 -27.43
C GLY A 352 6.83 -7.70 -28.32
N HIS A 353 7.75 -8.38 -29.01
CA HIS A 353 8.69 -7.73 -29.96
C HIS A 353 9.57 -6.61 -29.38
N THR A 354 9.77 -6.57 -28.06
CA THR A 354 10.64 -5.61 -27.37
C THR A 354 11.79 -6.29 -26.62
N LEU A 355 12.68 -5.48 -26.00
CA LEU A 355 13.81 -5.93 -25.18
C LEU A 355 13.46 -6.03 -23.69
N THR A 356 12.17 -6.14 -23.35
CA THR A 356 11.71 -6.33 -21.98
C THR A 356 11.98 -7.76 -21.50
N SER A 357 12.25 -7.94 -20.21
CA SER A 357 12.41 -9.29 -19.66
C SER A 357 11.07 -10.04 -19.61
N LYS A 358 11.10 -11.34 -19.34
CA LYS A 358 9.90 -12.19 -19.23
C LYS A 358 9.64 -12.57 -17.77
N VAL A 359 8.38 -12.65 -17.38
CA VAL A 359 7.93 -13.23 -16.10
C VAL A 359 6.97 -14.37 -16.37
N LEU A 360 7.00 -15.44 -15.57
CA LEU A 360 6.09 -16.57 -15.73
C LEU A 360 4.65 -16.16 -15.42
N PHE A 361 3.71 -16.55 -16.28
CA PHE A 361 2.27 -16.30 -16.07
C PHE A 361 1.81 -16.85 -14.71
N LYS A 362 2.23 -18.07 -14.39
CA LYS A 362 1.95 -18.72 -13.09
C LYS A 362 2.34 -17.86 -11.89
N GLU A 363 3.55 -17.28 -11.90
CA GLU A 363 4.04 -16.46 -10.79
C GLU A 363 3.24 -15.15 -10.64
N VAL A 364 2.72 -14.61 -11.74
CA VAL A 364 1.85 -13.42 -11.73
C VAL A 364 0.47 -13.77 -11.16
N ILE A 365 -0.13 -14.89 -11.56
CA ILE A 365 -1.42 -15.33 -11.01
C ILE A 365 -1.32 -15.65 -9.51
N GLU A 366 -0.22 -16.26 -9.05
CA GLU A 366 0.06 -16.46 -7.61
C GLU A 366 0.13 -15.13 -6.85
N ALA A 367 0.83 -14.12 -7.41
CA ALA A 367 0.86 -12.79 -6.81
C ALA A 367 -0.51 -12.10 -6.80
N ILE A 368 -1.32 -12.26 -7.85
CA ILE A 368 -2.68 -11.70 -7.87
C ILE A 368 -3.53 -12.37 -6.79
N ASN A 369 -3.49 -13.69 -6.65
CA ASN A 369 -4.21 -14.41 -5.60
C ASN A 369 -3.88 -13.89 -4.19
N ASP A 370 -2.60 -13.62 -3.92
CA ASP A 370 -2.15 -13.19 -2.60
C ASP A 370 -2.52 -11.73 -2.26
N TYR A 371 -2.80 -10.88 -3.26
CA TYR A 371 -2.95 -9.43 -3.06
C TYR A 371 -4.25 -8.82 -3.61
N ALA A 372 -5.02 -9.55 -4.43
CA ALA A 372 -6.21 -9.04 -5.13
C ALA A 372 -7.14 -8.27 -4.19
N PHE A 373 -7.40 -8.81 -3.00
CA PHE A 373 -8.40 -8.28 -2.08
C PHE A 373 -7.83 -7.69 -0.78
N LYS A 374 -6.51 -7.47 -0.69
CA LYS A 374 -5.88 -6.92 0.54
C LYS A 374 -6.20 -5.45 0.78
N ALA A 375 -6.12 -4.62 -0.25
CA ALA A 375 -6.37 -3.18 -0.15
C ALA A 375 -7.84 -2.80 -0.40
N SER A 376 -8.59 -3.66 -1.11
CA SER A 376 -9.99 -3.42 -1.45
C SER A 376 -10.72 -4.74 -1.69
N PRO A 377 -11.94 -4.93 -1.15
CA PRO A 377 -12.71 -6.17 -1.30
C PRO A 377 -13.45 -6.28 -2.65
N TYR A 378 -13.52 -5.19 -3.41
CA TYR A 378 -14.27 -5.11 -4.67
C TYR A 378 -13.57 -5.87 -5.82
N PRO A 379 -14.31 -6.27 -6.87
CA PRO A 379 -13.82 -7.16 -7.90
C PRO A 379 -12.56 -6.67 -8.61
N VAL A 380 -11.74 -7.62 -9.05
CA VAL A 380 -10.54 -7.37 -9.86
C VAL A 380 -10.75 -7.90 -11.28
N PHE A 381 -10.35 -7.12 -12.28
CA PHE A 381 -10.42 -7.46 -13.69
C PHE A 381 -9.04 -7.80 -14.21
N LEU A 382 -8.92 -8.96 -14.86
CA LEU A 382 -7.72 -9.38 -15.59
C LEU A 382 -7.99 -9.25 -17.09
N SER A 383 -7.37 -8.25 -17.72
CA SER A 383 -7.38 -8.06 -19.17
C SER A 383 -6.25 -8.85 -19.78
N LEU A 384 -6.58 -9.98 -20.41
CA LEU A 384 -5.59 -10.84 -21.07
C LEU A 384 -5.41 -10.39 -22.53
N GLU A 385 -4.22 -9.90 -22.86
CA GLU A 385 -3.79 -9.77 -24.26
C GLU A 385 -3.13 -11.09 -24.67
N ASN A 386 -3.91 -11.98 -25.29
CA ASN A 386 -3.52 -13.37 -25.49
C ASN A 386 -2.89 -13.64 -26.86
N HIS A 387 -1.62 -14.04 -26.84
CA HIS A 387 -0.80 -14.46 -27.99
C HIS A 387 -0.27 -15.89 -27.85
N CYS A 388 -0.79 -16.67 -26.89
CA CYS A 388 -0.36 -18.05 -26.66
C CYS A 388 -1.00 -19.03 -27.67
N SER A 389 -0.30 -20.11 -27.97
CA SER A 389 -0.85 -21.30 -28.65
C SER A 389 -1.99 -21.94 -27.85
N VAL A 390 -2.83 -22.74 -28.51
CA VAL A 390 -3.95 -23.44 -27.87
C VAL A 390 -3.49 -24.31 -26.69
N GLU A 391 -2.36 -24.99 -26.83
CA GLU A 391 -1.79 -25.82 -25.77
C GLU A 391 -1.45 -24.98 -24.52
N GLN A 392 -0.74 -23.87 -24.70
CA GLN A 392 -0.38 -23.00 -23.58
C GLN A 392 -1.57 -22.21 -23.03
N GLN A 393 -2.61 -21.95 -23.83
CA GLN A 393 -3.88 -21.42 -23.32
C GLN A 393 -4.57 -22.41 -22.36
N ARG A 394 -4.51 -23.72 -22.63
CA ARG A 394 -4.98 -24.74 -21.68
C ARG A 394 -4.16 -24.70 -20.39
N THR A 395 -2.84 -24.51 -20.49
CA THR A 395 -1.96 -24.32 -19.33
C THR A 395 -2.33 -23.07 -18.52
N MET A 396 -2.54 -21.92 -19.17
CA MET A 396 -3.01 -20.68 -18.51
C MET A 396 -4.32 -20.91 -17.74
N SER A 397 -5.29 -21.55 -18.40
CA SER A 397 -6.60 -21.85 -17.80
C SER A 397 -6.48 -22.80 -16.62
N ALA A 398 -5.65 -23.84 -16.71
CA ALA A 398 -5.35 -24.76 -15.61
C ALA A 398 -4.71 -24.03 -14.42
N HIS A 399 -3.76 -23.12 -14.67
CA HIS A 399 -3.14 -22.31 -13.62
C HIS A 399 -4.15 -21.40 -12.93
N MET A 400 -4.95 -20.63 -13.68
CA MET A 400 -5.97 -19.75 -13.10
C MET A 400 -6.95 -20.54 -12.24
N ARG A 401 -7.51 -21.65 -12.75
CA ARG A 401 -8.45 -22.48 -12.00
C ARG A 401 -7.84 -23.07 -10.73
N ARG A 402 -6.60 -23.58 -10.80
CA ARG A 402 -5.90 -24.16 -9.64
C ARG A 402 -5.56 -23.12 -8.58
N ILE A 403 -5.14 -21.92 -8.99
CA ILE A 403 -4.62 -20.89 -8.07
C ILE A 403 -5.76 -20.03 -7.52
N LEU A 404 -6.64 -19.51 -8.38
CA LEU A 404 -7.68 -18.55 -7.99
C LEU A 404 -8.95 -19.27 -7.50
N GLY A 405 -9.22 -20.47 -8.00
CA GLY A 405 -10.34 -21.30 -7.56
C GLY A 405 -11.69 -20.59 -7.61
N SER A 406 -12.39 -20.54 -6.48
CA SER A 406 -13.72 -19.93 -6.34
C SER A 406 -13.75 -18.40 -6.45
N GLN A 407 -12.58 -17.75 -6.46
CA GLN A 407 -12.48 -16.31 -6.71
C GLN A 407 -12.81 -15.98 -8.16
N ILE A 408 -12.68 -16.93 -9.10
CA ILE A 408 -13.05 -16.67 -10.50
C ILE A 408 -14.55 -16.41 -10.60
N CYS A 409 -14.91 -15.31 -11.26
CA CYS A 409 -16.30 -14.97 -11.55
C CYS A 409 -16.90 -15.93 -12.58
N THR A 410 -18.08 -16.45 -12.28
CA THR A 410 -18.80 -17.44 -13.08
C THR A 410 -20.20 -16.94 -13.45
N ASP A 411 -20.89 -17.64 -14.35
CA ASP A 411 -22.26 -17.26 -14.75
C ASP A 411 -23.24 -17.26 -13.56
N SER A 412 -23.03 -18.08 -12.52
CA SER A 412 -23.85 -18.05 -11.31
C SER A 412 -23.71 -16.79 -10.48
N ASP A 413 -22.57 -16.10 -10.58
CA ASP A 413 -22.35 -14.81 -9.91
C ASP A 413 -23.05 -13.66 -10.66
N THR A 414 -23.52 -13.91 -11.89
CA THR A 414 -24.09 -12.89 -12.79
C THR A 414 -25.31 -13.43 -13.55
N PRO A 415 -26.38 -13.80 -12.83
CA PRO A 415 -27.49 -14.59 -13.38
C PRO A 415 -28.30 -13.87 -14.46
N ASP A 416 -28.34 -12.54 -14.42
CA ASP A 416 -28.98 -11.73 -15.46
C ASP A 416 -27.94 -11.27 -16.49
N PRO A 417 -28.01 -11.72 -17.75
CA PRO A 417 -27.09 -11.28 -18.79
C PRO A 417 -27.40 -9.88 -19.32
N SER A 418 -28.60 -9.32 -19.05
CA SER A 418 -29.05 -8.03 -19.57
C SER A 418 -28.54 -6.82 -18.79
N VAL A 419 -28.07 -7.02 -17.56
CA VAL A 419 -27.58 -5.95 -16.68
C VAL A 419 -26.19 -6.32 -16.15
N LEU A 420 -25.27 -5.36 -16.12
CA LEU A 420 -23.99 -5.58 -15.46
C LEU A 420 -24.19 -5.65 -13.94
N PRO A 421 -23.58 -6.63 -13.26
CA PRO A 421 -23.65 -6.76 -11.80
C PRO A 421 -23.04 -5.55 -11.11
N SER A 422 -23.32 -5.39 -9.82
CA SER A 422 -22.74 -4.33 -9.01
C SER A 422 -21.38 -4.73 -8.43
N PRO A 423 -20.48 -3.76 -8.13
CA PRO A 423 -19.26 -4.05 -7.37
C PRO A 423 -19.51 -4.83 -6.08
N ASP A 424 -20.59 -4.50 -5.36
CA ASP A 424 -20.95 -5.15 -4.09
C ASP A 424 -21.29 -6.64 -4.28
N SER A 425 -22.07 -6.98 -5.30
CA SER A 425 -22.44 -8.37 -5.61
C SER A 425 -21.25 -9.24 -6.03
N LEU A 426 -20.16 -8.62 -6.49
CA LEU A 426 -18.95 -9.28 -6.98
C LEU A 426 -17.74 -9.14 -6.04
N ARG A 427 -17.97 -8.85 -4.75
CA ARG A 427 -16.87 -8.81 -3.77
C ARG A 427 -16.08 -10.12 -3.76
N GLY A 428 -14.75 -10.00 -3.72
CA GLY A 428 -13.85 -11.16 -3.73
C GLY A 428 -13.79 -11.92 -5.06
N LYS A 429 -14.38 -11.38 -6.14
CA LYS A 429 -14.38 -12.02 -7.45
C LYS A 429 -13.35 -11.43 -8.42
N ILE A 430 -12.77 -12.30 -9.23
CA ILE A 430 -11.82 -12.01 -10.29
C ILE A 430 -12.49 -12.28 -11.63
N ILE A 431 -12.59 -11.25 -12.46
CA ILE A 431 -13.28 -11.26 -13.75
C ILE A 431 -12.22 -11.34 -14.84
N ILE A 432 -12.37 -12.32 -15.74
CA ILE A 432 -11.42 -12.53 -16.84
C ILE A 432 -11.98 -11.88 -18.10
N LYS A 433 -11.30 -10.84 -18.60
CA LYS A 433 -11.56 -10.23 -19.90
C LYS A 433 -10.61 -10.84 -20.92
N ASN A 434 -11.15 -11.53 -21.91
CA ASN A 434 -10.42 -12.14 -23.02
C ASN A 434 -11.36 -12.26 -24.24
N LYS A 435 -10.92 -12.89 -25.34
CA LYS A 435 -11.79 -13.27 -26.47
C LYS A 435 -12.55 -14.56 -26.15
N LYS A 436 -13.85 -14.62 -26.50
CA LYS A 436 -14.73 -15.79 -26.32
C LYS A 436 -15.03 -16.44 -27.68
N LEU A 437 -15.09 -17.77 -27.74
CA LEU A 437 -15.63 -18.48 -28.90
C LEU A 437 -17.15 -18.29 -29.00
N PRO A 438 -17.72 -18.29 -30.23
CA PRO A 438 -19.16 -18.35 -30.42
C PRO A 438 -19.76 -19.60 -29.74
N PRO A 439 -21.03 -19.55 -29.29
CA PRO A 439 -21.68 -20.68 -28.61
C PRO A 439 -21.78 -21.97 -29.45
N ASP A 440 -21.77 -21.84 -30.78
CA ASP A 440 -22.09 -22.92 -31.72
C ASP A 440 -20.88 -23.79 -32.13
N VAL A 441 -19.71 -23.59 -31.52
CA VAL A 441 -18.53 -24.45 -31.75
C VAL A 441 -18.54 -25.54 -30.67
N LEU A 442 -19.10 -26.71 -31.00
CA LEU A 442 -19.13 -27.89 -30.12
C LEU A 442 -17.70 -28.35 -29.78
N GLU A 443 -17.49 -28.78 -28.52
CA GLU A 443 -16.21 -29.25 -27.98
C GLU A 443 -15.62 -30.48 -28.73
N ASP A 444 -16.42 -31.15 -29.57
CA ASP A 444 -16.10 -32.44 -30.20
C ASP A 444 -15.49 -32.35 -31.62
N GLU A 445 -15.39 -31.16 -32.25
CA GLU A 445 -14.72 -31.03 -33.57
C GLU A 445 -13.20 -30.82 -33.48
N VAL A 446 -12.62 -31.00 -32.29
CA VAL A 446 -11.16 -30.99 -32.08
C VAL A 446 -10.65 -32.41 -31.85
N SER A 447 -11.12 -33.35 -32.67
CA SER A 447 -10.46 -34.64 -32.88
C SER A 447 -9.46 -34.47 -34.03
N ASP A 448 -8.17 -34.59 -33.72
CA ASP A 448 -7.14 -34.82 -34.73
C ASP A 448 -7.38 -36.22 -35.33
N GLU A 449 -8.25 -36.34 -36.33
CA GLU A 449 -8.29 -37.53 -37.18
C GLU A 449 -8.00 -37.17 -38.65
N ASP A 450 -6.99 -37.89 -39.15
CA ASP A 450 -6.31 -37.78 -40.43
C ASP A 450 -7.19 -38.15 -41.64
N GLU A 451 -8.24 -37.38 -41.94
CA GLU A 451 -9.01 -37.57 -43.19
C GLU A 451 -8.31 -37.02 -44.45
N ALA A 452 -7.16 -36.36 -44.31
CA ALA A 452 -6.42 -35.83 -45.47
C ALA A 452 -5.61 -36.91 -46.23
N ALA A 453 -5.44 -38.10 -45.64
CA ALA A 453 -4.63 -39.17 -46.23
C ALA A 453 -5.37 -39.97 -47.33
N GLU A 454 -6.68 -39.80 -47.51
CA GLU A 454 -7.47 -40.58 -48.48
C GLU A 454 -7.74 -39.87 -49.83
N ILE A 455 -7.23 -38.66 -50.03
CA ILE A 455 -7.45 -37.89 -51.28
C ILE A 455 -6.16 -37.91 -52.12
N GLU A 456 -6.18 -38.58 -53.27
CA GLU A 456 -5.01 -38.74 -54.17
C GLU A 456 -4.64 -37.48 -54.99
N ASP A 457 -5.46 -36.41 -54.94
CA ASP A 457 -5.21 -35.16 -55.68
C ASP A 457 -4.30 -34.19 -54.90
N PRO A 458 -3.07 -33.90 -55.38
CA PRO A 458 -2.12 -33.02 -54.68
C PRO A 458 -2.59 -31.58 -54.53
N GLU A 459 -3.42 -31.08 -55.45
CA GLU A 459 -3.88 -29.69 -55.46
C GLU A 459 -5.02 -29.49 -54.44
N VAL A 460 -5.84 -30.52 -54.26
CA VAL A 460 -6.88 -30.58 -53.22
C VAL A 460 -6.25 -30.72 -51.84
N GLN A 461 -5.22 -31.57 -51.69
CA GLN A 461 -4.46 -31.69 -50.43
C GLN A 461 -3.83 -30.36 -50.00
N ALA A 462 -3.19 -29.63 -50.92
CA ALA A 462 -2.57 -28.35 -50.62
C ALA A 462 -3.60 -27.28 -50.21
N ARG A 463 -4.77 -27.22 -50.86
CA ARG A 463 -5.87 -26.32 -50.47
C ARG A 463 -6.43 -26.66 -49.09
N MET A 464 -6.68 -27.95 -48.82
CA MET A 464 -7.20 -28.39 -47.52
C MET A 464 -6.19 -28.13 -46.40
N GLN A 465 -4.89 -28.32 -46.62
CA GLN A 465 -3.85 -27.96 -45.66
C GLN A 465 -3.79 -26.46 -45.41
N ALA A 466 -3.86 -25.62 -46.45
CA ALA A 466 -3.88 -24.17 -46.30
C ALA A 466 -5.13 -23.68 -45.55
N GLU A 467 -6.28 -24.30 -45.80
CA GLU A 467 -7.54 -23.96 -45.13
C GLU A 467 -7.57 -24.44 -43.67
N LYS A 468 -7.03 -25.65 -43.39
CA LYS A 468 -6.76 -26.15 -42.04
C LYS A 468 -5.80 -25.23 -41.29
N GLU A 469 -4.71 -24.78 -41.92
CA GLU A 469 -3.74 -23.89 -41.27
C GLU A 469 -4.32 -22.49 -41.03
N LYS A 470 -5.17 -21.99 -41.94
CA LYS A 470 -5.92 -20.74 -41.74
C LYS A 470 -6.92 -20.87 -40.59
N ARG A 471 -7.71 -21.94 -40.54
CA ARG A 471 -8.61 -22.23 -39.41
C ARG A 471 -7.84 -22.41 -38.11
N ARG A 472 -6.70 -23.09 -38.12
CA ARG A 472 -5.82 -23.26 -36.96
C ARG A 472 -5.31 -21.91 -36.45
N LYS A 473 -4.83 -21.02 -37.33
CA LYS A 473 -4.42 -19.64 -36.96
C LYS A 473 -5.57 -18.78 -36.45
N GLU A 474 -6.79 -19.00 -36.93
CA GLU A 474 -8.00 -18.32 -36.43
C GLU A 474 -8.45 -18.87 -35.07
N LEU A 475 -8.30 -20.18 -34.83
CA LEU A 475 -8.54 -20.84 -33.55
C LEU A 475 -7.44 -20.54 -32.52
N GLU A 476 -6.17 -20.46 -32.90
CA GLU A 476 -5.08 -20.06 -32.01
C GLU A 476 -5.32 -18.66 -31.41
N LYS A 477 -6.02 -17.78 -32.14
CA LYS A 477 -6.45 -16.46 -31.64
C LYS A 477 -7.68 -16.49 -30.72
N LYS A 478 -8.31 -17.65 -30.51
CA LYS A 478 -9.58 -17.83 -29.76
C LYS A 478 -9.44 -18.94 -28.71
N VAL A 479 -9.93 -18.72 -27.49
CA VAL A 479 -9.72 -19.69 -26.40
C VAL A 479 -10.67 -20.88 -26.52
N ILE A 480 -10.11 -22.10 -26.53
CA ILE A 480 -10.84 -23.34 -26.22
C ILE A 480 -11.13 -23.35 -24.71
N CYS A 481 -12.36 -23.03 -24.33
CA CYS A 481 -12.84 -23.24 -22.96
C CYS A 481 -13.22 -24.71 -22.79
N THR A 482 -12.28 -25.57 -22.40
CA THR A 482 -12.66 -26.91 -21.93
C THR A 482 -13.27 -26.83 -20.54
N GLY A 483 -14.53 -27.25 -20.45
CA GLY A 483 -15.25 -27.52 -19.20
C GLY A 483 -15.77 -26.27 -18.47
N SER A 484 -17.09 -26.04 -18.62
CA SER A 484 -17.98 -25.28 -17.72
C SER A 484 -17.52 -23.91 -17.20
N ARG A 485 -18.16 -22.84 -17.74
CA ARG A 485 -18.55 -21.59 -17.04
C ARG A 485 -17.46 -20.58 -16.63
N LEU A 486 -16.54 -20.25 -17.52
CA LEU A 486 -15.78 -18.98 -17.45
C LEU A 486 -16.53 -17.88 -18.22
N ARG A 487 -17.07 -16.87 -17.52
CA ARG A 487 -17.68 -15.71 -18.19
C ARG A 487 -16.58 -14.76 -18.67
N VAL A 488 -16.25 -14.89 -19.95
CA VAL A 488 -15.40 -13.94 -20.66
C VAL A 488 -16.27 -12.79 -21.13
N VAL A 489 -16.07 -11.58 -20.59
CA VAL A 489 -16.79 -10.37 -21.03
C VAL A 489 -16.15 -9.85 -22.33
N THR A 490 -16.85 -10.02 -23.45
CA THR A 490 -16.46 -9.43 -24.74
C THR A 490 -17.13 -8.06 -24.92
N GLN A 491 -16.38 -7.06 -25.40
CA GLN A 491 -16.96 -5.79 -25.86
C GLN A 491 -18.01 -6.06 -26.97
N PRO A 492 -19.16 -5.37 -26.99
CA PRO A 492 -19.95 -5.24 -28.20
C PRO A 492 -19.09 -4.51 -29.24
N GLN A 493 -19.04 -5.03 -30.46
CA GLN A 493 -18.58 -4.24 -31.61
C GLN A 493 -19.55 -3.07 -31.77
N LEU A 494 -19.14 -1.90 -31.29
CA LEU A 494 -19.81 -0.65 -31.60
C LEU A 494 -19.37 -0.26 -33.00
N ASP A 495 -20.11 -0.72 -34.01
CA ASP A 495 -20.07 -0.17 -35.36
C ASP A 495 -20.65 1.24 -35.32
N TYR A 496 -19.83 2.22 -34.94
CA TYR A 496 -20.09 3.62 -35.27
C TYR A 496 -19.04 4.10 -36.27
N PRO A 497 -19.47 4.64 -37.43
CA PRO A 497 -18.53 5.23 -38.38
C PRO A 497 -17.88 6.44 -37.70
N LEU A 498 -16.56 6.37 -37.51
CA LEU A 498 -15.71 7.48 -37.13
C LEU A 498 -15.70 8.51 -38.27
N ASN A 499 -16.69 9.39 -38.26
CA ASN A 499 -16.61 10.70 -38.88
C ASN A 499 -16.33 11.72 -37.77
N LEU A 500 -15.15 12.37 -37.85
CA LEU A 500 -14.92 13.81 -37.59
C LEU A 500 -15.37 14.35 -36.20
N LEU A 501 -14.56 14.99 -35.35
CA LEU A 501 -13.66 16.13 -35.57
C LEU A 501 -13.07 16.57 -34.20
N VAL A 502 -11.84 17.12 -34.27
CA VAL A 502 -11.15 18.10 -33.39
C VAL A 502 -10.94 17.76 -31.91
#